data_AF-A0A1B6IYT6-F1
#
_entry.id   AF-A0A1B6IYT6-F1
#
_cell.length_a   1.000
_cell.length_b   1.000
_cell.length_c   1.000
_cell.angle_alpha   90.00
_cell.angle_beta   90.00
_cell.angle_gamma   90.00
#
_symmetry.space_group_name_H-M   'P 1'
#
loop_
_entity.id
_entity.type
_entity.pdbx_description
1 polymer ?
#
loop_
_entity_poly.entity_id
_entity_poly.type
_entity_poly.pdbx_seq_one_letter_code
_entity_poly.pdbx_strand_id
1 'polypeptide(L)'
;MARQCSMSFFNDICQEKLPKCNGGNTFEKPVLANIYGEHYLIPSTSRFYCCDIRELHLSLEKSQFDFVLLDPPWWNKYIRRRKMKQETGGYNMMYNEEVGSLPVGDWLAADALVGVWCTNCARHEQDVISHWFPKWGLRHVSTWFWVKVTMSGVPVCQFSPPPGKQPYERVLLGAAATRIDRLPPDSRCIISVPSAIHSHKPPLSEIMKSYLPHKPRCLELFARYLQPHWVSAGDQVLALQNTKLYKQIQLSAS
;
A
#
# COMPACT_ATOMS: atom_id res chain seq x y z
N MET A 1 -7.51 -12.44 24.88
CA MET A 1 -6.21 -13.13 25.08
C MET A 1 -5.63 -13.68 23.78
N ALA A 2 -6.30 -14.54 23.00
CA ALA A 2 -5.76 -15.06 21.71
C ALA A 2 -5.46 -13.96 20.66
N ARG A 3 -6.33 -12.95 20.52
CA ARG A 3 -6.12 -11.79 19.63
C ARG A 3 -4.92 -10.93 20.02
N GLN A 4 -4.51 -10.97 21.29
CA GLN A 4 -3.46 -10.11 21.84
C GLN A 4 -2.08 -10.76 21.66
N CYS A 5 -2.00 -12.10 21.86
CA CYS A 5 -0.80 -12.90 21.61
C CYS A 5 -0.52 -13.04 20.10
N SER A 6 -1.55 -13.15 19.25
CA SER A 6 -1.36 -13.10 17.80
C SER A 6 -0.93 -11.70 17.34
N MET A 7 -1.52 -10.63 17.89
CA MET A 7 -1.10 -9.26 17.58
C MET A 7 0.34 -8.95 17.98
N SER A 8 0.86 -9.47 19.10
CA SER A 8 2.27 -9.28 19.46
C SER A 8 3.19 -9.97 18.45
N PHE A 9 2.95 -11.24 18.14
CA PHE A 9 3.71 -11.97 17.14
C PHE A 9 3.70 -11.31 15.74
N PHE A 10 2.53 -10.85 15.29
CA PHE A 10 2.41 -10.12 14.02
C PHE A 10 3.13 -8.78 14.04
N ASN A 11 3.07 -8.07 15.17
CA ASN A 11 3.75 -6.80 15.32
C ASN A 11 5.27 -6.98 15.33
N ASP A 12 5.78 -8.04 15.96
CA ASP A 12 7.22 -8.31 16.02
C ASP A 12 7.78 -8.60 14.62
N ILE A 13 7.13 -9.51 13.86
CA ILE A 13 7.53 -9.82 12.47
C ILE A 13 7.43 -8.59 11.56
N CYS A 14 6.38 -7.78 11.73
CA CYS A 14 6.19 -6.62 10.88
C CYS A 14 7.09 -5.44 11.27
N GLN A 15 7.60 -5.34 12.49
CA GLN A 15 8.35 -4.16 12.97
C GLN A 15 9.86 -4.28 12.77
N GLU A 16 10.39 -5.47 12.50
CA GLU A 16 11.81 -5.62 12.18
C GLU A 16 12.14 -4.94 10.85
N LYS A 17 12.98 -3.90 10.93
CA LYS A 17 13.50 -3.22 9.74
C LYS A 17 14.57 -4.10 9.11
N LEU A 18 14.27 -4.61 7.91
CA LEU A 18 15.25 -5.33 7.12
C LEU A 18 16.35 -4.40 6.61
N PRO A 19 17.60 -4.88 6.48
CA PRO A 19 18.64 -4.16 5.75
C PRO A 19 18.19 -3.84 4.32
N LYS A 20 18.81 -2.81 3.72
CA LYS A 20 18.52 -2.42 2.33
C LYS A 20 18.80 -3.60 1.40
N CYS A 21 17.80 -4.03 0.66
CA CYS A 21 17.92 -5.11 -0.31
C CYS A 21 16.89 -4.96 -1.43
N ASN A 22 17.16 -5.58 -2.57
CA ASN A 22 16.27 -5.58 -3.72
C ASN A 22 16.28 -6.96 -4.36
N GLY A 23 15.15 -7.33 -4.95
CA GLY A 23 14.99 -8.66 -5.50
C GLY A 23 13.68 -8.79 -6.26
N GLY A 24 13.33 -10.03 -6.59
CA GLY A 24 12.12 -10.31 -7.32
C GLY A 24 12.05 -11.77 -7.71
N ASN A 25 10.98 -12.10 -8.42
CA ASN A 25 10.73 -13.42 -8.95
C ASN A 25 10.31 -13.26 -10.40
N THR A 26 11.07 -13.83 -11.33
CA THR A 26 10.76 -13.79 -12.77
C THR A 26 9.95 -15.00 -13.23
N PHE A 27 9.75 -16.00 -12.38
CA PHE A 27 8.97 -17.19 -12.69
C PHE A 27 7.46 -16.89 -12.68
N GLU A 28 6.70 -17.73 -13.37
CA GLU A 28 5.23 -17.67 -13.42
C GLU A 28 4.55 -18.26 -12.18
N LYS A 29 5.33 -18.79 -11.23
CA LYS A 29 4.85 -19.33 -9.95
C LYS A 29 5.53 -18.64 -8.77
N PRO A 30 4.89 -18.58 -7.59
CA PRO A 30 5.54 -18.10 -6.37
C PRO A 30 6.80 -18.91 -6.03
N VAL A 31 7.81 -18.25 -5.46
CA VAL A 31 9.04 -18.90 -5.00
C VAL A 31 9.29 -18.62 -3.52
N LEU A 32 9.96 -19.57 -2.86
CA LEU A 32 10.49 -19.40 -1.52
C LEU A 32 11.90 -18.83 -1.61
N ALA A 33 12.13 -17.65 -1.05
CA ALA A 33 13.44 -17.02 -0.98
C ALA A 33 13.97 -17.03 0.46
N ASN A 34 15.27 -17.26 0.63
CA ASN A 34 15.97 -17.01 1.90
C ASN A 34 16.64 -15.63 1.82
N ILE A 35 16.24 -14.72 2.71
CA ILE A 35 16.77 -13.36 2.76
C ILE A 35 17.16 -13.10 4.22
N TYR A 36 18.44 -12.88 4.47
CA TYR A 36 19.02 -12.68 5.81
C TYR A 36 18.67 -13.79 6.83
N GLY A 37 18.59 -15.05 6.39
CA GLY A 37 18.32 -16.20 7.25
C GLY A 37 16.83 -16.48 7.47
N GLU A 38 15.95 -15.61 6.96
CA GLU A 38 14.50 -15.73 7.06
C GLU A 38 13.90 -16.14 5.71
N HIS A 39 12.73 -16.78 5.75
CA HIS A 39 12.08 -17.31 4.56
C HIS A 39 10.88 -16.46 4.13
N TYR A 40 10.83 -16.11 2.84
CA TYR A 40 9.80 -15.24 2.27
C TYR A 40 9.16 -15.86 1.03
N LEU A 41 7.83 -15.72 0.91
CA LEU A 41 7.07 -16.07 -0.28
C LEU A 41 7.02 -14.89 -1.25
N ILE A 42 7.72 -15.03 -2.38
CA ILE A 42 7.81 -14.00 -3.42
C ILE A 42 6.85 -14.36 -4.57
N PRO A 43 5.79 -13.56 -4.82
CA PRO A 43 4.80 -13.82 -5.87
C PRO A 43 5.42 -13.88 -7.27
N SER A 44 4.74 -14.54 -8.20
CA SER A 44 5.19 -14.64 -9.59
C SER A 44 5.38 -13.28 -10.26
N THR A 45 6.42 -13.19 -11.08
CA THR A 45 6.70 -12.00 -11.92
C THR A 45 6.68 -10.69 -11.13
N SER A 46 7.18 -10.67 -9.90
CA SER A 46 7.19 -9.49 -9.02
C SER A 46 8.60 -8.96 -8.80
N ARG A 47 8.74 -7.68 -8.46
CA ARG A 47 10.01 -7.05 -8.09
C ARG A 47 9.82 -6.19 -6.85
N PHE A 48 10.82 -6.14 -6.00
CA PHE A 48 10.76 -5.35 -4.78
C PHE A 48 12.05 -4.58 -4.49
N TYR A 49 11.88 -3.47 -3.78
CA TYR A 49 12.96 -2.64 -3.24
C TYR A 49 12.69 -2.39 -1.75
N CYS A 50 13.44 -3.07 -0.89
CA CYS A 50 13.49 -2.78 0.53
C CYS A 50 14.47 -1.63 0.74
N CYS A 51 13.95 -0.41 0.75
CA CYS A 51 14.74 0.81 0.88
C CYS A 51 13.91 1.94 1.49
N ASP A 52 14.62 2.99 1.87
CA ASP A 52 13.98 4.29 2.08
C ASP A 52 13.41 4.78 0.75
N ILE A 53 12.13 5.15 0.74
CA ILE A 53 11.43 5.55 -0.47
C ILE A 53 12.03 6.82 -1.10
N ARG A 54 12.70 7.66 -0.30
CA ARG A 54 13.37 8.88 -0.76
C ARG A 54 14.51 8.57 -1.74
N GLU A 55 15.11 7.40 -1.61
CA GLU A 55 16.20 6.92 -2.46
C GLU A 55 15.71 6.11 -3.66
N LEU A 56 14.39 5.85 -3.78
CA LEU A 56 13.85 4.96 -4.81
C LEU A 56 14.13 5.45 -6.23
N HIS A 57 14.24 6.76 -6.44
CA HIS A 57 14.54 7.37 -7.74
C HIS A 57 15.82 6.80 -8.37
N LEU A 58 16.86 6.51 -7.56
CA LEU A 58 18.12 5.90 -7.99
C LEU A 58 17.94 4.50 -8.60
N SER A 59 16.84 3.84 -8.27
CA SER A 59 16.53 2.46 -8.68
C SER A 59 15.47 2.37 -9.78
N LEU A 60 14.81 3.48 -10.11
CA LEU A 60 13.67 3.55 -11.04
C LEU A 60 13.88 4.51 -12.22
N GLU A 61 15.05 5.12 -12.41
CA GLU A 61 15.31 6.22 -13.38
C GLU A 61 14.76 6.05 -14.80
N LYS A 62 14.52 4.82 -15.28
CA LYS A 62 13.98 4.53 -16.63
C LYS A 62 12.65 3.80 -16.64
N SER A 63 12.00 3.68 -15.48
CA SER A 63 10.75 2.93 -15.33
C SER A 63 9.56 3.89 -15.37
N GLN A 64 8.56 3.54 -16.17
CA GLN A 64 7.26 4.21 -16.17
C GLN A 64 6.16 3.22 -15.82
N PHE A 65 5.12 3.70 -15.17
CA PHE A 65 4.03 2.87 -14.65
C PHE A 65 2.68 3.39 -15.12
N ASP A 66 1.80 2.46 -15.46
CA ASP A 66 0.42 2.75 -15.86
C ASP A 66 -0.46 2.95 -14.62
N PHE A 67 -0.08 2.36 -13.49
CA PHE A 67 -0.71 2.58 -12.19
C PHE A 67 0.32 2.68 -11.07
N VAL A 68 0.22 3.74 -10.27
CA VAL A 68 1.00 3.87 -9.02
C VAL A 68 0.03 3.90 -7.84
N LEU A 69 0.27 3.06 -6.83
CA LEU A 69 -0.51 3.01 -5.60
C LEU A 69 0.37 3.41 -4.41
N LEU A 70 -0.12 4.30 -3.56
CA LEU A 70 0.56 4.76 -2.36
C LEU A 70 -0.26 4.42 -1.12
N ASP A 71 0.36 3.83 -0.09
CA ASP A 71 -0.19 3.74 1.28
C ASP A 71 0.73 4.50 2.25
N PRO A 72 0.73 5.84 2.19
CA PRO A 72 1.72 6.64 2.91
C PRO A 72 1.55 6.52 4.44
N PRO A 73 2.65 6.63 5.20
CA PRO A 73 2.61 6.61 6.65
C PRO A 73 2.10 7.94 7.20
N TRP A 74 0.80 8.20 7.04
CA TRP A 74 0.13 9.44 7.41
C TRP A 74 0.59 10.02 8.75
N TRP A 75 0.97 11.29 8.74
CA TRP A 75 1.44 11.95 9.95
C TRP A 75 0.36 11.96 11.03
N ASN A 76 0.69 11.39 12.20
CA ASN A 76 -0.20 11.41 13.36
C ASN A 76 0.60 11.74 14.63
N LYS A 77 0.33 12.93 15.20
CA LYS A 77 0.99 13.46 16.40
C LYS A 77 0.95 12.50 17.60
N TYR A 78 -0.15 11.77 17.79
CA TYR A 78 -0.31 10.84 18.91
C TYR A 78 0.56 9.60 18.74
N ILE A 79 0.57 9.01 17.53
CA ILE A 79 1.38 7.82 17.21
C ILE A 79 2.87 8.14 17.36
N ARG A 80 3.32 9.31 16.91
CA ARG A 80 4.72 9.74 17.06
C ARG A 80 5.13 9.94 18.51
N ARG A 81 4.32 10.61 19.35
CA ARG A 81 4.60 10.76 20.79
C ARG A 81 4.75 9.42 21.51
N ARG A 82 3.97 8.41 21.09
CA ARG A 82 4.04 7.07 21.67
C ARG A 82 5.28 6.30 21.19
N LYS A 83 5.64 6.41 19.90
CA LYS A 83 6.84 5.79 19.34
C LYS A 83 8.15 6.46 19.78
N MET A 84 8.17 7.78 20.02
CA MET A 84 9.34 8.47 20.59
C MET A 84 9.68 8.03 22.01
N LYS A 85 8.70 7.54 22.78
CA LYS A 85 8.94 6.98 24.13
C LYS A 85 9.50 5.55 24.09
N GLN A 86 9.50 4.90 22.93
CA GLN A 86 10.13 3.60 22.71
C GLN A 86 11.42 3.87 21.93
N GLU A 87 12.54 4.03 22.65
CA GLU A 87 13.86 4.42 22.10
C GLU A 87 14.45 3.43 21.08
N THR A 88 13.75 2.34 20.78
CA THR A 88 14.13 1.30 19.83
C THR A 88 13.10 1.21 18.69
N GLY A 89 13.43 1.73 17.49
CA GLY A 89 12.69 1.39 16.27
C GLY A 89 11.65 2.42 15.78
N GLY A 90 11.73 3.68 16.22
CA GLY A 90 10.93 4.74 15.62
C GLY A 90 11.30 4.95 14.14
N TYR A 91 10.46 4.47 13.22
CA TYR A 91 10.47 4.95 11.82
C TYR A 91 10.66 6.46 11.83
N ASN A 92 11.58 6.98 11.02
CA ASN A 92 11.60 8.40 10.66
C ASN A 92 10.30 8.68 9.90
N MET A 93 9.23 8.93 10.65
CA MET A 93 7.89 9.10 10.09
C MET A 93 7.93 10.33 9.19
N MET A 94 7.73 10.07 7.90
CA MET A 94 7.73 11.07 6.85
C MET A 94 6.60 12.07 7.07
N TYR A 95 6.91 13.36 6.94
CA TYR A 95 5.88 14.39 6.91
C TYR A 95 5.08 14.28 5.61
N ASN A 96 3.82 14.74 5.62
CA ASN A 96 2.99 14.71 4.41
C ASN A 96 3.65 15.50 3.27
N GLU A 97 4.35 16.58 3.59
CA GLU A 97 5.09 17.41 2.64
C GLU A 97 6.27 16.66 2.00
N GLU A 98 6.96 15.80 2.76
CA GLU A 98 8.03 14.94 2.25
C GLU A 98 7.47 13.88 1.28
N VAL A 99 6.33 13.26 1.60
CA VAL A 99 5.66 12.32 0.68
C VAL A 99 5.27 13.04 -0.62
N GLY A 100 4.68 14.23 -0.52
CA GLY A 100 4.32 15.06 -1.67
C GLY A 100 5.50 15.62 -2.46
N SER A 101 6.73 15.49 -1.95
CA SER A 101 7.98 15.88 -2.65
C SER A 101 8.61 14.75 -3.45
N LEU A 102 8.09 13.52 -3.32
CA LEU A 102 8.58 12.39 -4.10
C LEU A 102 8.37 12.66 -5.60
N PRO A 103 9.31 12.23 -6.47
CA PRO A 103 9.24 12.44 -7.91
C PRO A 103 8.27 11.43 -8.58
N VAL A 104 7.06 11.25 -8.03
CA VAL A 104 6.09 10.27 -8.55
C VAL A 104 5.75 10.58 -10.00
N GLY A 105 5.64 11.87 -10.36
CA GLY A 105 5.39 12.32 -11.73
C GLY A 105 6.40 11.79 -12.75
N ASP A 106 7.67 11.63 -12.36
CA ASP A 106 8.74 11.15 -13.25
C ASP A 106 8.60 9.65 -13.57
N TRP A 107 7.84 8.92 -12.75
CA TRP A 107 7.58 7.49 -12.92
C TRP A 107 6.26 7.20 -13.64
N LEU A 108 5.50 8.22 -14.03
CA LEU A 108 4.20 8.03 -14.67
C LEU A 108 4.34 7.81 -16.18
N ALA A 109 3.62 6.81 -16.70
CA ALA A 109 3.32 6.74 -18.12
C ALA A 109 2.40 7.90 -18.53
N ALA A 110 2.35 8.20 -19.82
CA ALA A 110 1.57 9.32 -20.35
C ALA A 110 0.06 9.23 -20.02
N ASP A 111 -0.50 8.04 -19.80
CA ASP A 111 -1.93 7.84 -19.53
C ASP A 111 -2.17 7.20 -18.14
N ALA A 112 -1.26 7.47 -17.20
CA ALA A 112 -1.22 6.80 -15.90
C ALA A 112 -2.36 7.22 -14.95
N LEU A 113 -2.69 6.30 -14.05
CA LEU A 113 -3.50 6.55 -12.86
C LEU A 113 -2.63 6.47 -11.61
N VAL A 114 -2.99 7.24 -10.59
CA VAL A 114 -2.40 7.16 -9.25
C VAL A 114 -3.49 7.00 -8.22
N GLY A 115 -3.34 6.01 -7.34
CA GLY A 115 -4.17 5.83 -6.15
C GLY A 115 -3.41 6.17 -4.89
N VAL A 116 -4.04 6.91 -3.97
CA VAL A 116 -3.50 7.18 -2.63
C VAL A 116 -4.49 6.71 -1.59
N TRP A 117 -4.11 5.69 -0.80
CA TRP A 117 -4.85 5.32 0.40
C TRP A 117 -4.80 6.47 1.39
N CYS A 118 -5.96 6.98 1.76
CA CYS A 118 -6.11 8.12 2.64
C CYS A 118 -6.99 7.75 3.84
N THR A 119 -6.56 8.19 5.02
CA THR A 119 -7.41 8.13 6.21
C THR A 119 -8.58 9.09 6.05
N ASN A 120 -9.59 8.97 6.92
CA ASN A 120 -10.75 9.88 6.92
C ASN A 120 -10.44 11.23 7.59
N CYS A 121 -9.33 11.85 7.19
CA CYS A 121 -8.87 13.15 7.67
C CYS A 121 -8.94 14.16 6.53
N ALA A 122 -9.77 15.19 6.66
CA ALA A 122 -9.95 16.21 5.64
C ALA A 122 -8.65 16.92 5.25
N ARG A 123 -7.71 17.10 6.20
CA ARG A 123 -6.39 17.66 5.90
C ARG A 123 -5.57 16.77 4.98
N HIS A 124 -5.53 15.46 5.22
CA HIS A 124 -4.79 14.53 4.38
C HIS A 124 -5.38 14.45 2.98
N GLU A 125 -6.72 14.45 2.88
CA GLU A 125 -7.41 14.52 1.61
C GLU A 125 -7.05 15.79 0.83
N GLN A 126 -7.08 16.94 1.51
CA GLN A 126 -6.69 18.21 0.91
C GLN A 126 -5.22 18.22 0.47
N ASP A 127 -4.31 17.67 1.28
CA ASP A 127 -2.89 17.56 0.93
C ASP A 127 -2.70 16.77 -0.38
N VAL A 128 -3.39 15.65 -0.54
CA VAL A 128 -3.31 14.83 -1.76
C VAL A 128 -3.89 15.56 -2.96
N ILE A 129 -5.14 16.02 -2.85
CA ILE A 129 -5.89 16.57 -3.98
C ILE A 129 -5.31 17.90 -4.45
N SER A 130 -4.96 18.78 -3.51
CA SER A 130 -4.59 20.17 -3.83
C SER A 130 -3.08 20.41 -3.89
N HIS A 131 -2.26 19.48 -3.39
CA HIS A 131 -0.81 19.67 -3.38
C HIS A 131 -0.06 18.53 -4.07
N TRP A 132 -0.34 17.27 -3.76
CA TRP A 132 0.44 16.16 -4.32
C TRP A 132 0.09 15.89 -5.78
N PHE A 133 -1.19 15.72 -6.10
CA PHE A 133 -1.62 15.47 -7.48
C PHE A 133 -1.15 16.56 -8.46
N PRO A 134 -1.35 17.87 -8.19
CA PRO A 134 -0.84 18.91 -9.08
C PRO A 134 0.68 18.87 -9.28
N LYS A 135 1.46 18.64 -8.22
CA LYS A 135 2.92 18.51 -8.30
C LYS A 135 3.38 17.34 -9.16
N TRP A 136 2.59 16.27 -9.20
CA TRP A 136 2.85 15.08 -10.03
C TRP A 136 2.23 15.18 -11.42
N GLY A 137 1.65 16.32 -11.81
CA GLY A 137 1.01 16.50 -13.12
C GLY A 137 -0.34 15.78 -13.26
N LEU A 138 -1.01 15.53 -12.14
CA LEU A 138 -2.27 14.79 -12.06
C LEU A 138 -3.43 15.72 -11.69
N ARG A 139 -4.62 15.38 -12.16
CA ARG A 139 -5.89 15.91 -11.66
C ARG A 139 -6.61 14.84 -10.84
N HIS A 140 -7.29 15.23 -9.78
CA HIS A 140 -8.20 14.34 -9.07
C HIS A 140 -9.38 13.96 -9.97
N VAL A 141 -9.77 12.69 -9.95
CA VAL A 141 -10.85 12.16 -10.81
C VAL A 141 -11.92 11.38 -10.06
N SER A 142 -11.58 10.75 -8.94
CA SER A 142 -12.55 10.02 -8.12
C SER A 142 -12.03 9.74 -6.72
N THR A 143 -12.97 9.48 -5.82
CA THR A 143 -12.72 9.00 -4.46
C THR A 143 -13.49 7.70 -4.26
N TRP A 144 -12.75 6.62 -3.97
CA TRP A 144 -13.32 5.33 -3.63
C TRP A 144 -13.28 5.11 -2.12
N PHE A 145 -14.12 4.19 -1.64
CA PHE A 145 -14.29 3.88 -0.23
C PHE A 145 -14.05 2.40 0.02
N TRP A 146 -13.10 2.06 0.89
CA TRP A 146 -12.98 0.71 1.43
C TRP A 146 -13.77 0.60 2.72
N VAL A 147 -14.97 0.03 2.64
CA VAL A 147 -15.86 -0.21 3.79
C VAL A 147 -15.50 -1.53 4.45
N LYS A 148 -15.25 -1.47 5.75
CA LYS A 148 -14.82 -2.59 6.58
C LYS A 148 -16.03 -3.18 7.30
N VAL A 149 -16.26 -4.47 7.07
CA VAL A 149 -17.35 -5.22 7.68
C VAL A 149 -16.84 -6.39 8.52
N THR A 150 -17.66 -6.88 9.44
CA THR A 150 -17.46 -8.15 10.15
C THR A 150 -17.73 -9.32 9.20
N MET A 151 -17.44 -10.55 9.66
CA MET A 151 -17.83 -11.77 8.94
C MET A 151 -19.35 -11.91 8.74
N SER A 152 -20.15 -11.22 9.56
CA SER A 152 -21.60 -11.14 9.40
C SER A 152 -22.08 -10.02 8.46
N GLY A 153 -21.15 -9.31 7.80
CA GLY A 153 -21.49 -8.23 6.87
C GLY A 153 -21.87 -6.91 7.52
N VAL A 154 -21.71 -6.76 8.84
CA VAL A 154 -22.04 -5.53 9.57
C VAL A 154 -20.82 -4.61 9.65
N PRO A 155 -20.94 -3.28 9.50
CA PRO A 155 -19.82 -2.36 9.68
C PRO A 155 -19.05 -2.58 10.99
N VAL A 156 -17.71 -2.53 10.94
CA VAL A 156 -16.86 -2.76 12.13
C VAL A 156 -17.01 -1.71 13.23
N CYS A 157 -17.57 -0.55 12.89
CA CYS A 157 -18.05 0.46 13.84
C CYS A 157 -19.22 1.23 13.20
N GLN A 158 -19.99 1.93 14.02
CA GLN A 158 -21.06 2.80 13.53
C GLN A 158 -20.48 3.97 12.72
N PHE A 159 -21.21 4.42 11.72
CA PHE A 159 -20.93 5.69 11.06
C PHE A 159 -21.17 6.81 12.07
N SER A 160 -20.19 7.70 12.23
CA SER A 160 -20.23 8.77 13.23
C SER A 160 -19.75 10.09 12.62
N PRO A 161 -20.38 11.24 12.94
CA PRO A 161 -19.89 12.53 12.45
C PRO A 161 -18.46 12.79 12.94
N PRO A 162 -17.63 13.52 12.18
CA PRO A 162 -16.28 13.89 12.61
C PRO A 162 -16.32 14.55 14.00
N PRO A 163 -15.39 14.19 14.92
CA PRO A 163 -14.17 13.40 14.72
C PRO A 163 -14.35 11.88 14.94
N GLY A 164 -15.59 11.38 14.93
CA GLY A 164 -15.90 9.98 15.15
C GLY A 164 -15.17 9.02 14.19
N LYS A 165 -14.90 7.81 14.67
CA LYS A 165 -14.33 6.76 13.83
C LYS A 165 -15.32 6.37 12.75
N GLN A 166 -14.79 6.03 11.58
CA GLN A 166 -15.55 5.66 10.42
C GLN A 166 -15.19 4.22 10.03
N PRO A 167 -16.16 3.38 9.61
CA PRO A 167 -15.91 2.00 9.23
C PRO A 167 -15.31 1.90 7.82
N TYR A 168 -14.65 2.95 7.33
CA TYR A 168 -14.06 2.97 6.00
C TYR A 168 -12.76 3.79 5.94
N GLU A 169 -11.97 3.50 4.92
CA GLU A 169 -10.86 4.33 4.45
C GLU A 169 -11.12 4.75 3.00
N ARG A 170 -10.36 5.72 2.49
CA ARG A 170 -10.53 6.24 1.13
C ARG A 170 -9.38 5.84 0.24
N VAL A 171 -9.64 5.73 -1.06
CA VAL A 171 -8.61 5.77 -2.10
C VAL A 171 -8.90 6.99 -2.96
N LEU A 172 -8.00 7.96 -2.93
CA LEU A 172 -8.07 9.13 -3.78
C LEU A 172 -7.38 8.78 -5.10
N LEU A 173 -8.08 8.98 -6.22
CA LEU A 173 -7.57 8.63 -7.54
C LEU A 173 -7.29 9.89 -8.34
N GLY A 174 -6.04 9.99 -8.81
CA GLY A 174 -5.56 11.00 -9.74
C GLY A 174 -5.31 10.38 -11.11
N ALA A 175 -5.50 11.17 -12.16
CA ALA A 175 -5.20 10.80 -13.54
C ALA A 175 -4.28 11.82 -14.20
N ALA A 176 -3.40 11.36 -15.08
CA ALA A 176 -2.62 12.23 -15.94
C ALA A 176 -3.56 13.16 -16.74
N ALA A 177 -3.15 14.41 -16.98
CA ALA A 177 -3.99 15.40 -17.66
C ALA A 177 -4.43 14.97 -19.07
N THR A 178 -3.56 14.23 -19.76
CA THR A 178 -3.75 13.58 -21.07
C THR A 178 -4.80 12.47 -21.05
N ARG A 179 -5.15 11.94 -19.88
CA ARG A 179 -6.14 10.89 -19.74
C ARG A 179 -7.56 11.41 -19.79
N ILE A 180 -8.30 11.04 -20.83
CA ILE A 180 -9.70 11.41 -21.02
C ILE A 180 -10.66 10.22 -20.85
N ASP A 181 -10.20 9.01 -21.20
CA ASP A 181 -11.04 7.82 -21.23
C ASP A 181 -10.74 6.85 -20.07
N ARG A 182 -11.69 5.92 -19.87
CA ARG A 182 -11.61 4.85 -18.85
C ARG A 182 -11.26 5.39 -17.46
N LEU A 183 -11.85 6.53 -17.09
CA LEU A 183 -11.67 7.09 -15.76
C LEU A 183 -12.41 6.22 -14.73
N PRO A 184 -11.81 5.93 -13.58
CA PRO A 184 -12.51 5.30 -12.47
C PRO A 184 -13.73 6.15 -12.06
N PRO A 185 -14.91 5.55 -11.84
CA PRO A 185 -16.10 6.28 -11.43
C PRO A 185 -15.93 6.81 -10.02
N ASP A 186 -16.59 7.91 -9.71
CA ASP A 186 -16.59 8.44 -8.36
C ASP A 186 -17.45 7.60 -7.40
N SER A 187 -17.16 7.70 -6.10
CA SER A 187 -17.95 7.10 -5.02
C SER A 187 -18.12 5.57 -5.09
N ARG A 188 -17.18 4.84 -5.69
CA ARG A 188 -17.19 3.36 -5.66
C ARG A 188 -16.87 2.84 -4.25
N CYS A 189 -17.62 1.82 -3.82
CA CYS A 189 -17.38 1.10 -2.57
C CYS A 189 -16.73 -0.27 -2.81
N ILE A 190 -15.63 -0.54 -2.10
CA ILE A 190 -15.02 -1.86 -1.94
C ILE A 190 -15.39 -2.33 -0.54
N ILE A 191 -16.05 -3.48 -0.41
CA ILE A 191 -16.50 -4.01 0.88
C ILE A 191 -15.72 -5.28 1.19
N SER A 192 -15.05 -5.33 2.33
CA SER A 192 -14.37 -6.56 2.77
C SER A 192 -14.20 -6.65 4.28
N VAL A 193 -13.95 -7.87 4.75
CA VAL A 193 -13.50 -8.10 6.13
C VAL A 193 -12.02 -7.70 6.22
N PRO A 194 -11.65 -6.75 7.10
CA PRO A 194 -10.26 -6.33 7.22
C PRO A 194 -9.41 -7.47 7.79
N SER A 195 -8.15 -7.52 7.36
CA SER A 195 -7.18 -8.44 7.95
C SER A 195 -7.02 -8.19 9.46
N ALA A 196 -6.67 -9.25 10.19
CA ALA A 196 -6.23 -9.10 11.59
C ALA A 196 -4.92 -8.28 11.70
N ILE A 197 -4.13 -8.23 10.62
CA ILE A 197 -2.90 -7.46 10.55
C ILE A 197 -3.24 -5.99 10.22
N HIS A 198 -2.73 -5.08 11.04
CA HIS A 198 -2.96 -3.65 10.90
C HIS A 198 -2.45 -3.14 9.55
N SER A 199 -3.18 -2.18 8.94
CA SER A 199 -2.86 -1.55 7.65
C SER A 199 -2.65 -2.52 6.48
N HIS A 200 -3.28 -3.70 6.50
CA HIS A 200 -3.32 -4.57 5.33
C HIS A 200 -4.56 -4.23 4.49
N LYS A 201 -4.34 -3.44 3.45
CA LYS A 201 -5.37 -2.98 2.51
C LYS A 201 -5.72 -4.09 1.51
N PRO A 202 -6.96 -4.16 0.99
CA PRO A 202 -7.30 -5.09 -0.08
C PRO A 202 -6.50 -4.73 -1.35
N PRO A 203 -6.04 -5.74 -2.12
CA PRO A 203 -5.38 -5.49 -3.39
C PRO A 203 -6.36 -4.88 -4.39
N LEU A 204 -5.90 -3.87 -5.13
CA LEU A 204 -6.73 -3.16 -6.12
C LEU A 204 -6.56 -3.69 -7.55
N SER A 205 -5.61 -4.59 -7.78
CA SER A 205 -5.25 -5.12 -9.10
C SER A 205 -6.46 -5.52 -9.95
N GLU A 206 -7.31 -6.42 -9.44
CA GLU A 206 -8.48 -6.92 -10.17
C GLU A 206 -9.51 -5.83 -10.46
N ILE A 207 -9.75 -4.94 -9.48
CA ILE A 207 -10.79 -3.91 -9.56
C ILE A 207 -10.37 -2.78 -10.51
N MET A 208 -9.06 -2.58 -10.68
CA MET A 208 -8.48 -1.58 -11.56
C MET A 208 -8.34 -2.06 -13.02
N LYS A 209 -8.48 -3.36 -13.31
CA LYS A 209 -8.27 -3.93 -14.65
C LYS A 209 -9.04 -3.21 -15.75
N SER A 210 -10.30 -2.86 -15.52
CA SER A 210 -11.14 -2.17 -16.51
C SER A 210 -10.68 -0.75 -16.83
N TYR A 211 -9.82 -0.16 -16.00
CA TYR A 211 -9.27 1.18 -16.16
C TYR A 211 -7.79 1.15 -16.51
N LEU A 212 -7.21 0.01 -16.86
CA LEU A 212 -5.80 -0.08 -17.16
C LEU A 212 -5.59 -0.72 -18.53
N PRO A 213 -4.44 -0.48 -19.18
CA PRO A 213 -4.10 -1.23 -20.37
C PRO A 213 -3.95 -2.72 -20.05
N HIS A 214 -3.96 -3.55 -21.09
CA HIS A 214 -3.65 -4.97 -20.93
C HIS A 214 -2.22 -5.15 -20.43
N LYS A 215 -2.01 -5.97 -19.38
CA LYS A 215 -0.72 -6.16 -18.69
C LYS A 215 -0.09 -4.84 -18.23
N PRO A 216 -0.75 -4.10 -17.33
CA PRO A 216 -0.25 -2.81 -16.87
C PRO A 216 1.03 -2.98 -16.05
N ARG A 217 1.93 -2.00 -16.15
CA ARG A 217 3.06 -1.85 -15.25
C ARG A 217 2.59 -1.13 -13.99
N CYS A 218 2.65 -1.82 -12.85
CA CYS A 218 2.16 -1.28 -11.59
C CYS A 218 3.31 -1.07 -10.58
N LEU A 219 3.23 0.03 -9.84
CA LEU A 219 4.14 0.36 -8.74
C LEU A 219 3.36 0.56 -7.44
N GLU A 220 3.79 -0.08 -6.35
CA GLU A 220 3.28 0.15 -5.00
C GLU A 220 4.37 0.82 -4.15
N LEU A 221 4.09 2.03 -3.64
CA LEU A 221 4.96 2.76 -2.73
C LEU A 221 4.48 2.60 -1.29
N PHE A 222 5.44 2.55 -0.36
CA PHE A 222 5.20 2.22 1.05
C PHE A 222 4.58 0.82 1.24
N ALA A 223 4.90 -0.08 0.30
CA ALA A 223 4.37 -1.43 0.28
C ALA A 223 4.79 -2.20 1.54
N ARG A 224 3.90 -3.10 1.97
CA ARG A 224 4.15 -4.06 3.06
C ARG A 224 4.02 -5.52 2.62
N TYR A 225 3.51 -5.72 1.42
CA TYR A 225 3.34 -7.02 0.80
C TYR A 225 3.62 -6.90 -0.69
N LEU A 226 3.78 -8.06 -1.33
CA LEU A 226 4.02 -8.16 -2.76
C LEU A 226 2.78 -8.66 -3.48
N GLN A 227 2.54 -8.13 -4.68
CA GLN A 227 1.52 -8.60 -5.61
C GLN A 227 2.18 -9.19 -6.86
N PRO A 228 1.61 -10.23 -7.48
CA PRO A 228 2.09 -10.73 -8.77
C PRO A 228 2.09 -9.63 -9.83
N HIS A 229 3.13 -9.53 -10.66
CA HIS A 229 3.28 -8.51 -11.72
C HIS A 229 3.50 -7.07 -11.25
N TRP A 230 3.70 -6.83 -9.95
CA TRP A 230 3.95 -5.49 -9.41
C TRP A 230 5.43 -5.25 -9.11
N VAL A 231 5.81 -3.99 -9.20
CA VAL A 231 6.98 -3.45 -8.52
C VAL A 231 6.51 -2.89 -7.17
N SER A 232 7.17 -3.26 -6.08
CA SER A 232 6.81 -2.79 -4.73
C SER A 232 8.02 -2.17 -4.03
N ALA A 233 7.84 -1.08 -3.30
CA ALA A 233 8.94 -0.40 -2.62
C ALA A 233 8.55 0.11 -1.23
N GLY A 234 9.46 -0.01 -0.27
CA GLY A 234 9.33 0.54 1.08
C GLY A 234 10.18 -0.19 2.11
N ASP A 235 10.36 0.42 3.28
CA ASP A 235 11.17 -0.13 4.39
C ASP A 235 10.63 -1.48 4.93
N GLN A 236 9.35 -1.78 4.68
CA GLN A 236 8.65 -2.98 5.17
C GLN A 236 8.13 -3.84 4.02
N VAL A 237 8.67 -3.72 2.81
CA VAL A 237 8.10 -4.32 1.58
C VAL A 237 7.92 -5.85 1.65
N LEU A 238 8.70 -6.53 2.48
CA LEU A 238 8.61 -7.98 2.70
C LEU A 238 7.86 -8.39 3.98
N ALA A 239 7.32 -7.44 4.75
CA ALA A 239 6.76 -7.71 6.08
C ALA A 239 5.67 -8.78 6.06
N LEU A 240 4.80 -8.75 5.05
CA LEU A 240 3.72 -9.73 4.90
C LEU A 240 4.12 -10.96 4.07
N GLN A 241 5.37 -11.07 3.62
CA GLN A 241 5.84 -12.21 2.83
C GLN A 241 6.52 -13.28 3.68
N ASN A 242 6.84 -13.00 4.95
CA ASN A 242 7.53 -13.96 5.82
C ASN A 242 6.65 -15.20 6.05
N THR A 243 7.23 -16.39 5.88
CA THR A 243 6.50 -17.66 5.97
C THR A 243 5.88 -17.93 7.33
N LYS A 244 6.39 -17.31 8.40
CA LYS A 244 5.81 -17.36 9.76
C LYS A 244 4.36 -16.86 9.82
N LEU A 245 3.92 -16.08 8.83
CA LEU A 245 2.54 -15.59 8.71
C LEU A 245 1.59 -16.60 8.05
N TYR A 246 2.14 -17.65 7.46
CA TYR A 246 1.39 -18.59 6.64
C TYR A 246 1.40 -19.98 7.27
N LYS A 247 0.30 -20.70 7.12
CA LYS A 247 0.22 -22.12 7.43
C LYS A 247 0.22 -22.90 6.13
N GLN A 248 1.12 -23.86 5.99
CA GLN A 248 1.06 -24.80 4.88
C GLN A 248 -0.20 -25.65 5.00
N ILE A 249 -1.04 -25.61 3.97
CA ILE A 249 -2.19 -26.48 3.85
C ILE A 249 -1.77 -27.62 2.93
N GLN A 250 -1.77 -28.85 3.44
CA GLN A 250 -1.69 -30.03 2.58
C GLN A 250 -3.05 -30.18 1.90
N LEU A 251 -3.10 -29.90 0.60
CA LEU A 251 -4.25 -30.28 -0.20
C LEU A 251 -4.14 -31.79 -0.39
N SER A 252 -4.99 -32.56 0.29
CA SER A 252 -5.21 -33.96 -0.07
C SER A 252 -5.64 -34.01 -1.53
N ALA A 253 -4.84 -34.66 -2.37
CA ALA A 253 -5.21 -34.92 -3.75
C ALA A 253 -6.54 -35.68 -3.76
N SER A 254 -7.58 -35.05 -4.32
CA SER A 254 -8.84 -35.69 -4.69
C SER A 254 -8.72 -36.28 -6.09
#